data_AF-A0A1X6Y8B9-F1
#
_entry.id   AF-A0A1X6Y8B9-F1
#
_cell.length_a   1.000
_cell.length_b   1.000
_cell.length_c   1.000
_cell.angle_alpha   90.00
_cell.angle_beta   90.00
_cell.angle_gamma   90.00
#
_symmetry.space_group_name_H-M   'P 1'
#
loop_
_entity.id
_entity.type
_entity.pdbx_description
1 polymer ?
#
loop_
_entity_poly.entity_id
_entity_poly.type
_entity_poly.pdbx_seq_one_letter_code
_entity_poly.pdbx_strand_id
1 'polypeptide(L)'
;MSNNITDRPELPKVDTQSTLSALDLRSGAGWLASADAAVRDRFLSEIGEGGLCALPFLFEFWALPHQVPPEGDWRSWVIMGGRGAGKTRAGAEWVRHVVEGPKPLDKGVASRVALLGETFDQVRDVMIFGVSGILQCSPPDHLTWIRRTRLDGDDWAGLEVPLAEESESYIVQVWANGAQVREQIVTEPIWLYTAAMKTTDGVSGTYDVQVAQVSASYGPGLFAHLTVR
;
A
#
# COMPACT_ATOMS: atom_id res chain seq x y z
N MET A 1 34.61 -26.41 74.33
CA MET A 1 34.18 -25.24 73.52
C MET A 1 33.91 -25.75 72.12
N SER A 2 32.67 -26.13 71.84
CA SER A 2 32.27 -26.73 70.56
C SER A 2 31.41 -25.72 69.82
N ASN A 3 31.95 -25.14 68.74
CA ASN A 3 31.19 -24.23 67.89
C ASN A 3 30.41 -25.03 66.86
N ASN A 4 29.09 -25.12 67.04
CA ASN A 4 28.15 -25.62 66.03
C ASN A 4 28.07 -24.63 64.87
N ILE A 5 28.54 -25.06 63.70
CA ILE A 5 28.26 -24.41 62.42
C ILE A 5 27.08 -25.17 61.80
N THR A 6 25.86 -24.81 62.16
CA THR A 6 24.64 -25.18 61.43
C THR A 6 23.49 -24.34 61.96
N ASP A 7 23.34 -23.14 61.38
CA ASP A 7 22.03 -22.52 61.16
C ASP A 7 22.23 -21.26 60.30
N ARG A 8 22.22 -21.44 58.97
CA ARG A 8 21.90 -20.36 58.04
C ARG A 8 20.49 -20.65 57.54
N PRO A 9 19.51 -19.75 57.71
CA PRO A 9 18.19 -19.96 57.13
C PRO A 9 18.33 -20.00 55.61
N GLU A 10 17.90 -21.10 54.99
CA GLU A 10 17.74 -21.18 53.54
C GLU A 10 16.71 -20.13 53.12
N LEU A 11 17.13 -19.19 52.28
CA LEU A 11 16.23 -18.26 51.63
C LEU A 11 15.26 -19.06 50.76
N PRO A 12 13.95 -18.73 50.76
CA PRO A 12 12.98 -19.43 49.94
C PRO A 12 13.43 -19.37 48.47
N LYS A 13 13.54 -20.52 47.82
CA LYS A 13 13.70 -20.63 46.37
C LYS A 13 12.44 -20.04 45.74
N VAL A 14 12.47 -18.74 45.49
CA VAL A 14 11.52 -18.09 44.59
C VAL A 14 11.85 -18.67 43.23
N ASP A 15 10.97 -19.51 42.69
CA ASP A 15 11.00 -19.85 41.27
C ASP A 15 10.89 -18.52 40.51
N THR A 16 12.03 -18.04 40.02
CA THR A 16 12.08 -16.91 39.10
C THR A 16 11.45 -17.41 37.80
N GLN A 17 10.12 -17.40 37.73
CA GLN A 17 9.42 -17.54 36.48
C GLN A 17 9.91 -16.42 35.57
N SER A 18 10.45 -16.80 34.42
CA SER A 18 10.83 -15.87 33.37
C SER A 18 9.65 -14.93 33.10
N THR A 19 9.83 -13.62 33.28
CA THR A 19 8.85 -12.61 32.88
C THR A 19 8.81 -12.43 31.36
N LEU A 20 9.73 -13.08 30.62
CA LEU A 20 9.62 -13.25 29.18
C LEU A 20 8.52 -14.28 28.93
N SER A 21 7.30 -13.80 28.70
CA SER A 21 6.33 -14.52 27.87
C SER A 21 7.00 -14.92 26.56
N ALA A 22 6.63 -16.08 25.99
CA ALA A 22 7.06 -16.46 24.65
C ALA A 22 6.93 -15.24 23.72
N LEU A 23 8.01 -14.92 23.00
CA LEU A 23 8.00 -13.83 22.03
C LEU A 23 6.97 -14.19 20.96
N ASP A 24 5.74 -13.74 21.17
CA ASP A 24 4.68 -13.92 20.20
C ASP A 24 5.08 -13.19 18.93
N LEU A 25 4.72 -13.75 17.78
CA LEU A 25 5.09 -13.21 16.48
C LEU A 25 4.52 -11.79 16.34
N ARG A 26 5.39 -10.79 16.46
CA ARG A 26 4.97 -9.37 16.42
C ARG A 26 4.43 -8.97 15.05
N SER A 27 4.95 -9.58 13.99
CA SER A 27 4.53 -9.43 12.59
C SER A 27 5.21 -10.50 11.73
N GLY A 28 4.72 -10.71 10.49
CA GLY A 28 5.39 -11.56 9.51
C GLY A 28 6.82 -11.10 9.20
N ALA A 29 7.06 -9.78 9.19
CA ALA A 29 8.40 -9.20 9.06
C ALA A 29 9.29 -9.51 10.27
N GLY A 30 8.75 -9.46 11.50
CA GLY A 30 9.48 -9.83 12.71
C GLY A 30 9.87 -11.30 12.74
N TRP A 31 8.99 -12.17 12.26
CA TRP A 31 9.30 -13.58 12.01
C TRP A 31 10.43 -13.73 11.01
N LEU A 32 10.26 -13.17 9.81
CA LEU A 32 11.24 -13.32 8.72
C LEU A 32 12.61 -12.77 9.12
N ALA A 33 12.65 -11.68 9.89
CA ALA A 33 13.90 -11.09 10.38
C ALA A 33 14.62 -11.97 11.40
N SER A 34 13.87 -12.75 12.20
CA SER A 34 14.41 -13.66 13.23
C SER A 34 14.66 -15.09 12.73
N ALA A 35 14.14 -15.44 11.56
CA ALA A 35 14.35 -16.73 10.92
C ALA A 35 15.81 -16.92 10.47
N ASP A 36 16.24 -18.18 10.39
CA ASP A 36 17.55 -18.53 9.85
C ASP A 36 17.65 -18.20 8.35
N ALA A 37 18.89 -18.14 7.84
CA ALA A 37 19.14 -17.78 6.44
C ALA A 37 18.44 -18.72 5.44
N ALA A 38 18.42 -20.03 5.70
CA ALA A 38 17.83 -21.01 4.79
C ALA A 38 16.29 -20.88 4.72
N VAL A 39 15.64 -20.51 5.81
CA VAL A 39 14.20 -20.22 5.84
C VAL A 39 13.90 -18.91 5.11
N ARG A 40 14.69 -17.85 5.34
CA ARG A 40 14.52 -16.57 4.63
C ARG A 40 14.70 -16.73 3.12
N ASP A 41 15.76 -17.40 2.69
CA ASP A 41 16.06 -17.60 1.28
C ASP A 41 14.97 -18.40 0.58
N ARG A 42 14.45 -19.44 1.26
CA ARG A 42 13.33 -20.24 0.76
C ARG A 42 12.06 -19.41 0.62
N PHE A 43 11.68 -18.67 1.67
CA PHE A 43 10.49 -17.82 1.63
C PHE A 43 10.58 -16.81 0.47
N LEU A 44 11.71 -16.10 0.34
CA LEU A 44 11.91 -15.12 -0.73
C LEU A 44 11.93 -15.76 -2.13
N SER A 45 12.41 -16.99 -2.25
CA SER A 45 12.41 -17.73 -3.52
C SER A 45 11.01 -18.22 -3.90
N GLU A 46 10.18 -18.62 -2.92
CA GLU A 46 8.85 -19.20 -3.16
C GLU A 46 7.78 -18.16 -3.52
N ILE A 47 7.87 -16.93 -2.99
CA ILE A 47 6.87 -15.88 -3.26
C ILE A 47 6.97 -15.31 -4.69
N GLY A 48 8.07 -15.59 -5.41
CA GLY A 48 8.28 -15.15 -6.78
C GLY A 48 8.42 -13.62 -6.94
N GLU A 49 8.67 -13.18 -8.17
CA GLU A 49 8.92 -11.76 -8.47
C GLU A 49 7.71 -10.87 -8.15
N GLY A 50 6.50 -11.29 -8.53
CA GLY A 50 5.27 -10.56 -8.23
C GLY A 50 5.02 -10.43 -6.72
N GLY A 51 5.28 -11.49 -5.95
CA GLY A 51 5.17 -11.46 -4.49
C GLY A 51 6.20 -10.54 -3.86
N LEU A 52 7.44 -10.55 -4.34
CA LEU A 52 8.50 -9.62 -3.90
C LEU A 52 8.15 -8.16 -4.18
N CYS A 53 7.59 -7.85 -5.35
CA CYS A 53 7.12 -6.50 -5.68
C CYS A 53 5.93 -6.05 -4.81
N ALA A 54 5.03 -6.97 -4.49
CA ALA A 54 3.85 -6.68 -3.67
C ALA A 54 4.17 -6.58 -2.17
N LEU A 55 5.19 -7.31 -1.69
CA LEU A 55 5.47 -7.47 -0.26
C LEU A 55 5.57 -6.14 0.51
N PRO A 56 6.25 -5.07 0.02
CA PRO A 56 6.30 -3.77 0.70
C PRO A 56 4.93 -3.10 0.92
N PHE A 57 3.91 -3.51 0.16
CA PHE A 57 2.56 -2.94 0.18
C PHE A 57 1.53 -3.84 0.88
N LEU A 58 1.95 -5.02 1.34
CA LEU A 58 1.14 -5.95 2.14
C LEU A 58 1.27 -5.61 3.64
N PHE A 59 0.55 -4.58 4.09
CA PHE A 59 0.75 -4.02 5.42
C PHE A 59 0.60 -5.04 6.57
N GLU A 60 -0.33 -5.99 6.45
CA GLU A 60 -0.56 -7.05 7.46
C GLU A 60 0.71 -7.87 7.74
N PHE A 61 1.59 -8.03 6.76
CA PHE A 61 2.88 -8.70 6.96
C PHE A 61 3.84 -7.88 7.84
N TRP A 62 3.76 -6.55 7.79
CA TRP A 62 4.68 -5.63 8.48
C TRP A 62 4.12 -5.06 9.78
N ALA A 63 2.80 -4.95 9.87
CA ALA A 63 2.10 -4.23 10.93
C ALA A 63 2.31 -4.88 12.29
N LEU A 64 2.46 -4.04 13.32
CA LEU A 64 2.36 -4.48 14.71
C LEU A 64 0.88 -4.69 15.08
N PRO A 65 0.57 -5.49 16.11
CA PRO A 65 -0.82 -5.82 16.44
C PRO A 65 -1.70 -4.61 16.75
N HIS A 66 -1.15 -3.51 17.29
CA HIS A 66 -1.92 -2.29 17.57
C HIS A 66 -2.17 -1.41 16.33
N GLN A 67 -1.54 -1.74 15.19
CA GLN A 67 -1.66 -1.00 13.93
C GLN A 67 -2.71 -1.60 12.99
N VAL A 68 -3.31 -2.73 13.36
CA VAL A 68 -4.41 -3.36 12.62
C VAL A 68 -5.71 -3.25 13.43
N PRO A 69 -6.87 -3.10 12.76
CA PRO A 69 -8.15 -3.15 13.45
C PRO A 69 -8.35 -4.56 14.04
N PRO A 70 -9.05 -4.68 15.19
CA PRO A 70 -9.40 -5.98 15.73
C PRO A 70 -10.40 -6.70 14.83
N GLU A 71 -10.45 -8.03 14.95
CA GLU A 71 -11.48 -8.84 14.30
C GLU A 71 -12.88 -8.54 14.87
N GLY A 72 -13.91 -8.86 14.07
CA GLY A 72 -15.31 -8.71 14.43
C GLY A 72 -15.89 -7.32 14.18
N ASP A 73 -17.13 -7.11 14.63
CA ASP A 73 -17.86 -5.89 14.38
C ASP A 73 -17.49 -4.80 15.38
N TRP A 74 -16.97 -3.69 14.87
CA TRP A 74 -16.71 -2.49 15.64
C TRP A 74 -17.23 -1.26 14.90
N ARG A 75 -17.70 -0.27 15.66
CA ARG A 75 -18.17 1.00 15.11
C ARG A 75 -17.05 2.03 14.96
N SER A 76 -16.05 1.94 15.83
CA SER A 76 -14.92 2.87 15.83
C SER A 76 -13.69 2.15 16.31
N TRP A 77 -12.59 2.39 15.61
CA TRP A 77 -11.28 1.90 15.96
C TRP A 77 -10.36 3.09 16.24
N VAL A 78 -9.57 3.00 17.30
CA VAL A 78 -8.69 4.07 17.76
C VAL A 78 -7.29 3.50 17.96
N ILE A 79 -6.30 4.12 17.34
CA ILE A 79 -4.89 3.76 17.49
C ILE A 79 -4.25 4.68 18.52
N MET A 80 -3.89 4.10 19.67
CA MET A 80 -3.16 4.81 20.73
C MET A 80 -1.65 4.54 20.63
N GLY A 81 -0.84 5.59 20.66
CA GLY A 81 0.62 5.43 20.66
C GLY A 81 1.39 6.74 20.65
N GLY A 82 2.63 6.71 21.13
CA GLY A 82 3.54 7.87 21.15
C GLY A 82 4.03 8.29 19.76
N ARG A 83 4.99 9.23 19.71
CA ARG A 83 5.72 9.54 18.46
C ARG A 83 6.44 8.29 17.97
N GLY A 84 6.44 8.08 16.65
CA GLY A 84 7.08 6.92 16.03
C GLY A 84 6.31 5.60 16.12
N ALA A 85 5.15 5.54 16.81
CA ALA A 85 4.35 4.31 16.94
C ALA A 85 3.66 3.85 15.64
N GLY A 86 3.87 4.54 14.52
CA GLY A 86 3.32 4.18 13.21
C GLY A 86 1.83 4.47 13.02
N LYS A 87 1.25 5.43 13.75
CA LYS A 87 -0.18 5.81 13.66
C LYS A 87 -0.59 6.28 12.25
N THR A 88 0.22 7.16 11.64
CA THR A 88 -0.07 7.70 10.30
C THR A 88 -0.05 6.61 9.25
N ARG A 89 0.97 5.72 9.28
CA ARG A 89 1.04 4.56 8.37
C ARG A 89 -0.17 3.65 8.54
N ALA A 90 -0.53 3.30 9.77
CA ALA A 90 -1.67 2.45 10.06
C ALA A 90 -3.00 3.05 9.56
N GLY A 91 -3.19 4.37 9.72
CA GLY A 91 -4.36 5.07 9.17
C GLY A 91 -4.41 5.03 7.63
N ALA A 92 -3.29 5.31 6.96
CA ALA A 92 -3.20 5.25 5.50
C ALA A 92 -3.48 3.83 4.96
N GLU A 93 -2.94 2.81 5.60
CA GLU A 93 -3.12 1.41 5.21
C GLU A 93 -4.53 0.91 5.50
N TRP A 94 -5.19 1.41 6.56
CA TRP A 94 -6.61 1.15 6.78
C TRP A 94 -7.47 1.77 5.69
N VAL A 95 -7.17 3.01 5.26
CA VAL A 95 -7.86 3.63 4.13
C VAL A 95 -7.68 2.78 2.87
N ARG A 96 -6.46 2.32 2.58
CA ARG A 96 -6.21 1.40 1.46
C ARG A 96 -7.01 0.12 1.60
N HIS A 97 -7.01 -0.54 2.77
CA HIS A 97 -7.75 -1.77 3.01
C HIS A 97 -9.26 -1.65 2.79
N VAL A 98 -9.87 -0.51 3.13
CA VAL A 98 -11.31 -0.32 2.90
C VAL A 98 -11.64 0.13 1.47
N VAL A 99 -10.70 0.74 0.75
CA VAL A 99 -10.90 1.25 -0.62
C VAL A 99 -10.47 0.25 -1.69
N GLU A 100 -9.43 -0.52 -1.43
CA GLU A 100 -8.86 -1.55 -2.30
C GLU A 100 -9.39 -2.92 -1.86
N GLY A 101 -9.70 -3.79 -2.83
CA GLY A 101 -10.08 -5.18 -2.57
C GLY A 101 -8.85 -6.10 -2.48
N PRO A 102 -9.07 -7.43 -2.40
CA PRO A 102 -7.99 -8.40 -2.22
C PRO A 102 -6.99 -8.49 -3.39
N LYS A 103 -7.37 -8.04 -4.59
CA LYS A 103 -6.52 -8.01 -5.78
C LYS A 103 -6.27 -6.58 -6.25
N PRO A 104 -5.20 -6.32 -7.02
CA PRO A 104 -4.80 -5.00 -7.49
C PRO A 104 -5.89 -4.08 -8.08
N LEU A 105 -6.87 -4.67 -8.78
CA LEU A 105 -7.94 -3.92 -9.46
C LEU A 105 -9.30 -4.11 -8.78
N ASP A 106 -9.36 -4.88 -7.68
CA ASP A 106 -10.59 -5.11 -6.96
C ASP A 106 -10.94 -3.86 -6.15
N LYS A 107 -12.23 -3.54 -6.11
CA LYS A 107 -12.76 -2.45 -5.27
C LYS A 107 -12.99 -2.95 -3.85
N GLY A 108 -12.64 -2.12 -2.87
CA GLY A 108 -12.96 -2.34 -1.47
C GLY A 108 -14.40 -1.97 -1.12
N VAL A 109 -14.70 -2.04 0.17
CA VAL A 109 -16.04 -1.77 0.72
C VAL A 109 -16.43 -0.28 0.72
N ALA A 110 -15.46 0.61 0.61
CA ALA A 110 -15.64 2.05 0.66
C ALA A 110 -15.14 2.72 -0.64
N SER A 111 -15.99 3.52 -1.28
CA SER A 111 -15.59 4.34 -2.44
C SER A 111 -15.41 5.82 -2.09
N ARG A 112 -15.78 6.23 -0.87
CA ARG A 112 -15.70 7.61 -0.38
C ARG A 112 -15.20 7.58 1.06
N VAL A 113 -14.08 8.24 1.30
CA VAL A 113 -13.43 8.33 2.61
C VAL A 113 -13.20 9.80 2.93
N ALA A 114 -13.61 10.22 4.12
CA ALA A 114 -13.30 11.55 4.63
C ALA A 114 -12.00 11.49 5.45
N LEU A 115 -11.02 12.33 5.08
CA LEU A 115 -9.82 12.55 5.88
C LEU A 115 -10.01 13.84 6.69
N LEU A 116 -9.91 13.73 8.00
CA LEU A 116 -10.11 14.86 8.91
C LEU A 116 -8.81 15.16 9.66
N GLY A 117 -8.36 16.40 9.58
CA GLY A 117 -7.24 16.96 10.32
C GLY A 117 -7.57 18.37 10.81
N GLU A 118 -6.70 18.95 11.63
CA GLU A 118 -6.90 20.30 12.16
C GLU A 118 -6.91 21.35 11.03
N THR A 119 -6.06 21.15 10.01
CA THR A 119 -5.98 22.03 8.85
C THR A 119 -5.93 21.22 7.54
N PHE A 120 -6.30 21.87 6.44
CA PHE A 120 -6.17 21.31 5.10
C PHE A 120 -4.73 20.88 4.79
N ASP A 121 -3.75 21.74 5.10
CA ASP A 121 -2.33 21.44 4.84
C ASP A 121 -1.86 20.23 5.66
N GLN A 122 -2.35 20.03 6.89
CA GLN A 122 -2.01 18.82 7.66
C GLN A 122 -2.55 17.55 6.99
N VAL A 123 -3.80 17.58 6.50
CA VAL A 123 -4.36 16.43 5.76
C VAL A 123 -3.53 16.17 4.50
N ARG A 124 -3.26 17.21 3.72
CA ARG A 124 -2.51 17.12 2.47
C ARG A 124 -1.08 16.62 2.72
N ASP A 125 -0.30 17.31 3.54
CA ASP A 125 1.14 17.15 3.62
C ASP A 125 1.57 16.01 4.56
N VAL A 126 0.66 15.54 5.43
CA VAL A 126 0.94 14.41 6.34
C VAL A 126 0.17 13.16 5.92
N MET A 127 -1.14 13.26 5.70
CA MET A 127 -1.98 12.08 5.47
C MET A 127 -1.96 11.60 4.02
N ILE A 128 -1.78 12.51 3.05
CA ILE A 128 -1.78 12.16 1.62
C ILE A 128 -0.35 12.03 1.09
N PHE A 129 0.42 13.13 1.12
CA PHE A 129 1.76 13.20 0.52
C PHE A 129 2.90 12.94 1.51
N GLY A 130 2.59 12.79 2.80
CA GLY A 130 3.60 12.56 3.82
C GLY A 130 4.34 11.24 3.62
N VAL A 131 5.48 11.08 4.31
CA VAL A 131 6.34 9.87 4.26
C VAL A 131 5.63 8.55 4.62
N SER A 132 4.48 8.64 5.28
CA SER A 132 3.60 7.50 5.59
C SER A 132 2.16 7.76 5.15
N GLY A 133 1.97 8.73 4.26
CA GLY A 133 0.67 9.09 3.71
C GLY A 133 0.21 8.10 2.64
N ILE A 134 -1.05 8.22 2.25
CA ILE A 134 -1.74 7.27 1.37
C ILE A 134 -0.95 7.02 0.08
N LEU A 135 -0.44 8.06 -0.58
CA LEU A 135 0.28 7.89 -1.84
C LEU A 135 1.59 7.11 -1.69
N GLN A 136 2.28 7.25 -0.55
CA GLN A 136 3.50 6.48 -0.27
C GLN A 136 3.20 5.03 0.15
N CYS A 137 1.97 4.75 0.55
CA CYS A 137 1.50 3.41 0.90
C CYS A 137 0.92 2.68 -0.31
N SER A 138 0.51 3.38 -1.37
CA SER A 138 -0.07 2.76 -2.56
C SER A 138 1.01 2.24 -3.52
N PRO A 139 0.82 1.05 -4.14
CA PRO A 139 1.70 0.55 -5.18
C PRO A 139 1.79 1.50 -6.37
N PRO A 140 2.99 1.90 -6.80
CA PRO A 140 3.15 2.91 -7.85
C PRO A 140 2.86 2.40 -9.27
N ASP A 141 2.68 1.09 -9.44
CA ASP A 141 2.27 0.45 -10.70
C ASP A 141 0.77 0.28 -10.84
N HIS A 142 -0.02 0.64 -9.82
CA HIS A 142 -1.46 0.76 -9.90
C HIS A 142 -1.80 2.18 -10.36
N LEU A 143 -1.99 2.34 -11.66
CA LEU A 143 -2.14 3.65 -12.27
C LEU A 143 -3.62 3.93 -12.50
N THR A 144 -4.12 5.00 -11.88
CA THR A 144 -5.49 5.49 -12.07
C THR A 144 -5.47 6.93 -12.53
N TRP A 145 -6.43 7.32 -13.35
CA TRP A 145 -6.61 8.71 -13.76
C TRP A 145 -8.07 9.13 -13.75
N ILE A 146 -8.31 10.43 -13.82
CA ILE A 146 -9.67 10.97 -13.91
C ILE A 146 -9.98 11.22 -15.38
N ARG A 147 -11.06 10.61 -15.89
CA ARG A 147 -11.60 10.93 -17.21
C ARG A 147 -11.99 12.40 -17.26
N ARG A 148 -11.57 13.11 -18.31
CA ARG A 148 -12.05 14.48 -18.60
C ARG A 148 -12.98 14.44 -19.80
N THR A 149 -14.09 15.15 -19.71
CA THR A 149 -15.02 15.29 -20.83
C THR A 149 -14.57 16.35 -21.82
N ARG A 150 -14.86 16.11 -23.09
CA ARG A 150 -14.41 16.94 -24.22
C ARG A 150 -15.49 17.89 -24.73
N LEU A 151 -16.75 17.49 -24.65
CA LEU A 151 -17.91 18.26 -25.10
C LEU A 151 -18.94 18.29 -23.98
N ASP A 152 -19.57 19.45 -23.79
CA ASP A 152 -20.67 19.65 -22.83
C ASP A 152 -20.34 19.28 -21.37
N GLY A 153 -19.06 19.40 -20.98
CA GLY A 153 -18.61 19.18 -19.60
C GLY A 153 -19.09 20.25 -18.60
N ASP A 154 -19.62 21.36 -19.10
CA ASP A 154 -20.14 22.48 -18.30
C ASP A 154 -21.62 22.30 -17.92
N ASP A 155 -22.28 21.23 -18.39
CA ASP A 155 -23.66 20.94 -18.04
C ASP A 155 -23.76 20.30 -16.65
N TRP A 156 -24.25 21.08 -15.69
CA TRP A 156 -24.48 20.67 -14.31
C TRP A 156 -25.81 19.93 -14.10
N ALA A 157 -26.64 19.78 -15.15
CA ALA A 157 -27.92 19.08 -15.06
C ALA A 157 -27.79 17.55 -15.14
N GLY A 158 -26.67 17.04 -15.66
CA GLY A 158 -26.40 15.61 -15.81
C GLY A 158 -26.03 14.91 -14.49
N LEU A 159 -26.49 13.66 -14.32
CA LEU A 159 -26.05 12.78 -13.21
C LEU A 159 -24.64 12.21 -13.44
N GLU A 160 -24.21 12.14 -14.71
CA GLU A 160 -22.88 11.72 -15.12
C GLU A 160 -22.32 12.68 -16.16
N VAL A 161 -21.00 12.86 -16.10
CA VAL A 161 -20.23 13.69 -17.03
C VAL A 161 -20.25 13.02 -18.42
N PRO A 162 -20.77 13.64 -19.49
CA PRO A 162 -20.99 12.97 -20.77
C PRO A 162 -19.71 12.46 -21.43
N LEU A 163 -19.66 11.19 -21.87
CA LEU A 163 -18.48 10.62 -22.53
C LEU A 163 -18.11 11.34 -23.84
N ALA A 164 -19.12 11.82 -24.59
CA ALA A 164 -18.98 12.49 -25.88
C ALA A 164 -18.27 11.67 -26.98
N GLU A 165 -18.20 10.35 -26.82
CA GLU A 165 -17.64 9.37 -27.75
C GLU A 165 -18.50 8.09 -27.71
N GLU A 166 -18.43 7.25 -28.75
CA GLU A 166 -19.16 5.96 -28.80
C GLU A 166 -18.63 4.94 -27.78
N SER A 167 -17.34 5.03 -27.43
CA SER A 167 -16.68 4.13 -26.48
C SER A 167 -15.56 4.86 -25.72
N GLU A 168 -15.37 4.50 -24.46
CA GLU A 168 -14.26 5.00 -23.65
C GLU A 168 -12.98 4.21 -23.97
N SER A 169 -11.92 4.92 -24.37
CA SER A 169 -10.65 4.33 -24.76
C SER A 169 -9.49 5.26 -24.42
N TYR A 170 -8.39 4.68 -23.95
CA TYR A 170 -7.16 5.37 -23.60
C TYR A 170 -5.96 4.66 -24.20
N ILE A 171 -4.98 5.43 -24.63
CA ILE A 171 -3.64 4.94 -24.95
C ILE A 171 -2.75 5.22 -23.74
N VAL A 172 -2.10 4.18 -23.24
CA VAL A 172 -1.10 4.23 -22.18
C VAL A 172 0.24 3.90 -22.78
N GLN A 173 1.23 4.76 -22.57
CA GLN A 173 2.59 4.57 -23.03
C GLN A 173 3.54 4.55 -21.84
N VAL A 174 4.49 3.62 -21.87
CA VAL A 174 5.60 3.58 -20.90
C VAL A 174 6.87 4.00 -21.62
N TRP A 175 7.59 4.91 -20.99
CA TRP A 175 8.87 5.42 -21.45
C TRP A 175 9.94 5.11 -20.40
N ALA A 176 11.03 4.48 -20.82
CA ALA A 176 12.16 4.17 -19.97
C ALA A 176 13.45 4.35 -20.76
N ASN A 177 14.51 4.84 -20.09
CA ASN A 177 15.82 5.06 -20.71
C ASN A 177 15.77 5.91 -22.01
N GLY A 178 14.83 6.85 -22.09
CA GLY A 178 14.64 7.73 -23.25
C GLY A 178 13.93 7.10 -24.45
N ALA A 179 13.37 5.90 -24.32
CA ALA A 179 12.63 5.21 -25.38
C ALA A 179 11.23 4.78 -24.91
N GLN A 180 10.26 4.78 -25.82
CA GLN A 180 8.96 4.16 -25.59
C GLN A 180 9.13 2.65 -25.60
N VAL A 181 8.84 2.00 -24.48
CA VAL A 181 8.99 0.55 -24.31
C VAL A 181 7.66 -0.19 -24.37
N ARG A 182 6.54 0.51 -24.15
CA ARG A 182 5.19 -0.07 -24.22
C ARG A 182 4.18 0.92 -24.73
N GLU A 183 3.21 0.40 -25.46
CA GLU A 183 1.95 1.03 -25.80
C GLU A 183 0.82 0.05 -25.53
N GLN A 184 -0.23 0.50 -24.85
CA GLN A 184 -1.37 -0.32 -24.51
C GLN A 184 -2.65 0.49 -24.65
N ILE A 185 -3.66 -0.09 -25.28
CA ILE A 185 -5.01 0.46 -25.26
C ILE A 185 -5.77 -0.15 -24.09
N VAL A 186 -6.45 0.70 -23.32
CA VAL A 186 -7.33 0.31 -22.20
C VAL A 186 -8.66 1.05 -22.30
N THR A 187 -9.72 0.44 -21.77
CA THR A 187 -11.10 0.96 -21.85
C THR A 187 -11.63 1.48 -20.52
N GLU A 188 -10.82 1.41 -19.47
CA GLU A 188 -11.12 1.92 -18.14
C GLU A 188 -10.01 2.88 -17.72
N PRO A 189 -10.29 3.84 -16.83
CA PRO A 189 -9.31 4.83 -16.40
C PRO A 189 -8.36 4.28 -15.31
N ILE A 190 -7.97 3.03 -15.48
CA ILE A 190 -7.09 2.26 -14.61
C ILE A 190 -6.24 1.32 -15.45
N TRP A 191 -4.97 1.18 -15.07
CA TRP A 191 -4.09 0.20 -15.67
C TRP A 191 -3.04 -0.28 -14.66
N LEU A 192 -2.73 -1.57 -14.71
CA LEU A 192 -1.72 -2.20 -13.87
C LEU A 192 -0.48 -2.51 -14.71
N TYR A 193 0.65 -1.88 -14.39
CA TYR A 193 1.92 -2.19 -15.04
C TYR A 193 2.63 -3.35 -14.32
N THR A 194 2.19 -4.57 -14.62
CA THR A 194 2.62 -5.79 -13.91
C THR A 194 4.14 -6.01 -13.94
N ALA A 195 4.66 -6.76 -12.96
CA ALA A 195 6.06 -7.18 -12.94
C ALA A 195 6.47 -7.91 -14.24
N ALA A 196 5.63 -8.82 -14.75
CA ALA A 196 5.92 -9.52 -16.00
C ALA A 196 6.02 -8.57 -17.22
N MET A 197 5.20 -7.52 -17.26
CA MET A 197 5.30 -6.49 -18.29
C MET A 197 6.60 -5.69 -18.15
N LYS A 198 6.97 -5.26 -16.94
CA LYS A 198 8.23 -4.56 -16.67
C LYS A 198 9.44 -5.40 -17.08
N THR A 199 9.43 -6.70 -16.76
CA THR A 199 10.48 -7.66 -17.16
C THR A 199 10.56 -7.82 -18.67
N THR A 200 9.41 -7.89 -19.36
CA THR A 200 9.36 -7.95 -20.84
C THR A 200 9.91 -6.67 -21.48
N ASP A 201 9.60 -5.52 -20.88
CA ASP A 201 9.99 -4.21 -21.39
C ASP A 201 11.42 -3.80 -20.98
N GLY A 202 12.08 -4.59 -20.14
CA GLY A 202 13.41 -4.29 -19.61
C GLY A 202 13.45 -3.05 -18.70
N VAL A 203 12.36 -2.75 -18.01
CA VAL A 203 12.26 -1.57 -17.14
C VAL A 203 12.75 -1.91 -15.73
N SER A 204 13.74 -1.15 -15.27
CA SER A 204 14.26 -1.19 -13.90
C SER A 204 14.45 0.22 -13.36
N GLY A 205 13.91 0.51 -12.17
CA GLY A 205 13.97 1.84 -11.57
C GLY A 205 12.94 2.81 -12.15
N THR A 206 13.33 4.09 -12.28
CA THR A 206 12.44 5.17 -12.73
C THR A 206 11.95 4.98 -14.16
N TYR A 207 10.66 5.18 -14.39
CA TYR A 207 10.04 5.22 -15.72
C TYR A 207 8.95 6.28 -15.77
N ASP A 208 8.62 6.72 -16.98
CA ASP A 208 7.55 7.66 -17.22
C ASP A 208 6.34 6.94 -17.83
N VAL A 209 5.15 7.34 -17.38
CA VAL A 209 3.88 6.89 -17.95
C VAL A 209 3.17 8.08 -18.55
N GLN A 210 2.67 7.89 -19.77
CA GLN A 210 1.84 8.85 -20.47
C GLN A 210 0.48 8.23 -20.77
N VAL A 211 -0.59 9.00 -20.54
CA VAL A 211 -1.97 8.57 -20.84
C VAL A 211 -2.70 9.63 -21.63
N ALA A 212 -3.32 9.23 -22.73
CA ALA A 212 -4.25 10.09 -23.48
C ALA A 212 -5.57 9.35 -23.75
N GLN A 213 -6.68 10.05 -23.60
CA GLN A 213 -7.97 9.57 -24.08
C GLN A 213 -7.98 9.56 -25.61
N VAL A 214 -8.61 8.56 -26.22
CA VAL A 214 -8.65 8.38 -27.67
C VAL A 214 -10.03 8.76 -28.20
N SER A 215 -10.07 9.61 -29.23
CA SER A 215 -11.26 9.83 -30.05
C SER A 215 -11.30 8.85 -31.21
N ALA A 216 -12.47 8.33 -31.56
CA ALA A 216 -12.63 7.55 -32.78
C ALA A 216 -12.35 8.38 -34.04
N SER A 217 -12.66 9.68 -34.00
CA SER A 217 -12.56 10.60 -35.15
C SER A 217 -11.20 11.29 -35.27
N TYR A 218 -10.57 11.60 -34.14
CA TYR A 218 -9.36 12.44 -34.09
C TYR A 218 -8.11 11.72 -33.55
N GLY A 219 -8.25 10.50 -33.02
CA GLY A 219 -7.15 9.78 -32.39
C GLY A 219 -6.82 10.27 -30.96
N PRO A 220 -5.59 10.03 -30.46
CA PRO A 220 -5.16 10.42 -29.12
C PRO A 220 -5.23 11.94 -28.89
N GLY A 221 -5.77 12.33 -27.74
CA GLY A 221 -5.74 13.72 -27.28
C GLY A 221 -4.42 14.12 -26.61
N LEU A 222 -4.47 15.14 -25.76
CA LEU A 222 -3.32 15.54 -24.96
C LEU A 222 -2.95 14.47 -23.93
N PHE A 223 -1.66 14.15 -23.86
CA PHE A 223 -1.11 13.23 -22.87
C PHE A 223 -0.94 13.90 -21.50
N ALA A 224 -1.45 13.24 -20.47
CA ALA A 224 -1.02 13.46 -19.09
C ALA A 224 0.26 12.62 -18.84
N HIS A 225 1.13 13.11 -17.96
CA HIS A 225 2.44 12.51 -17.70
C HIS A 225 2.65 12.28 -16.20
N LEU A 226 3.19 11.12 -15.84
CA LEU A 226 3.58 10.76 -14.48
C LEU A 226 4.95 10.07 -14.49
N THR A 227 5.89 10.60 -13.71
CA THR A 227 7.16 9.90 -13.43
C THR A 227 6.99 8.98 -12.23
N VAL A 228 7.22 7.70 -12.43
CA VAL A 228 7.26 6.67 -11.39
C VAL A 228 8.70 6.41 -11.00
N ARG A 229 8.99 6.34 -9.69
CA ARG A 229 10.34 6.17 -9.12
C ARG A 229 10.44 4.91 -8.30
#